data_AF-A0A939J2W5-F1
#
_entry.id   AF-A0A939J2W5-F1
#
_cell.length_a   1.000
_cell.length_b   1.000
_cell.length_c   1.000
_cell.angle_alpha   90.00
_cell.angle_beta   90.00
_cell.angle_gamma   90.00
#
_symmetry.space_group_name_H-M   'P 1'
#
loop_
_entity.id
_entity.type
_entity.pdbx_description
1 polymer ?
#
loop_
_entity_poly.entity_id
_entity_poly.type
_entity_poly.pdbx_seq_one_letter_code
_entity_poly.pdbx_strand_id
1 'polypeptide(L)'
;MQVDLLNWLEPKDLVLINRIHVEATRETFGVSDRARLEAAVMRPQLAYYNDNQKDVLSLAVQFVSSICEARAFLESNKRTAFTAARAFLMSNGYDIDPKVDRIMDSNGQPMIISFLETIAKDPFVAAEFERWLAPFVFPLKNRGLESSGEGGELTLATSNGVKKTA
;
A
#
# COMPACT_ATOMS: atom_id res chain seq x y z
N MET A 1 0.59 -11.37 25.85
CA MET A 1 1.01 -11.76 24.49
C MET A 1 0.19 -10.91 23.55
N GLN A 2 0.78 -9.85 22.99
CA GLN A 2 0.06 -8.98 22.07
C GLN A 2 -0.05 -9.74 20.75
N VAL A 3 -1.26 -10.15 20.40
CA VAL A 3 -1.53 -10.73 19.09
C VAL A 3 -1.63 -9.53 18.17
N ASP A 4 -0.54 -9.14 17.52
CA ASP A 4 -0.59 -8.07 16.52
C ASP A 4 -1.38 -8.59 15.32
N LEU A 5 -2.69 -8.34 15.36
CA LEU A 5 -3.61 -8.59 14.26
C LEU A 5 -3.33 -7.58 13.14
N LEU A 6 -3.45 -8.02 11.90
CA LEU A 6 -3.31 -7.14 10.75
C LEU A 6 -4.39 -6.05 10.77
N ASN A 7 -4.02 -4.84 10.36
CA ASN A 7 -4.94 -3.74 10.12
C ASN A 7 -5.59 -3.96 8.74
N TRP A 8 -6.80 -4.52 8.76
CA TRP A 8 -7.57 -4.83 7.56
C TRP A 8 -8.30 -3.61 7.02
N LEU A 9 -8.51 -3.60 5.70
CA LEU A 9 -9.41 -2.67 5.04
C LEU A 9 -10.85 -3.20 5.07
N GLU A 10 -11.79 -2.28 5.16
CA GLU A 10 -13.23 -2.53 5.03
C GLU A 10 -13.74 -2.10 3.65
N PRO A 11 -14.92 -2.59 3.21
CA PRO A 11 -15.54 -2.15 1.96
C PRO A 11 -15.66 -0.63 1.81
N LYS A 12 -15.89 0.09 2.92
CA LYS A 12 -15.98 1.56 2.93
C LYS A 12 -14.65 2.24 2.55
N ASP A 13 -13.52 1.63 2.90
CA ASP A 13 -12.19 2.16 2.59
C ASP A 13 -11.94 2.04 1.08
N LEU A 14 -12.35 0.93 0.46
CA LEU A 14 -12.27 0.75 -0.99
C LEU A 14 -13.20 1.73 -1.73
N VAL A 15 -14.40 2.00 -1.21
CA VAL A 15 -15.31 3.02 -1.77
C VAL A 15 -14.68 4.40 -1.72
N LEU A 16 -14.01 4.76 -0.61
CA LEU A 16 -13.31 6.03 -0.48
C LEU A 16 -12.12 6.12 -1.45
N ILE A 17 -11.31 5.08 -1.54
CA ILE A 17 -10.19 5.00 -2.49
C ILE A 17 -10.70 5.14 -3.93
N ASN A 18 -11.78 4.44 -4.29
CA ASN A 18 -12.38 4.53 -5.62
C ASN A 18 -12.85 5.94 -5.93
N ARG A 19 -13.55 6.58 -4.98
CA ARG A 19 -14.01 7.97 -5.09
C ARG A 19 -12.85 8.91 -5.43
N ILE A 20 -11.73 8.82 -4.72
CA ILE A 20 -10.54 9.64 -4.96
C ILE A 20 -10.04 9.48 -6.41
N HIS A 21 -9.98 8.24 -6.90
CA HIS A 21 -9.51 7.97 -8.27
C HIS A 21 -10.43 8.53 -9.34
N VAL A 22 -11.74 8.28 -9.23
CA VAL A 22 -12.70 8.72 -10.26
C VAL A 22 -12.91 10.24 -10.23
N GLU A 23 -12.84 10.88 -9.06
CA GLU A 23 -12.92 12.34 -8.96
C GLU A 23 -11.69 13.01 -9.59
N ALA A 24 -10.49 12.44 -9.39
CA ALA A 24 -9.25 12.95 -10.00
C ALA A 24 -9.26 12.88 -11.54
N THR A 25 -9.95 11.90 -12.12
CA THR A 25 -10.05 11.69 -13.59
C THR A 25 -11.38 12.11 -14.19
N ARG A 26 -12.31 12.63 -13.37
CA ARG A 26 -13.69 12.99 -13.76
C ARG A 26 -14.48 11.81 -14.36
N GLU A 27 -14.22 10.60 -13.88
CA GLU A 27 -14.98 9.39 -14.20
C GLU A 27 -16.20 9.25 -13.28
N THR A 28 -17.15 8.39 -13.66
CA THR A 28 -18.37 8.17 -12.88
C THR A 28 -18.08 7.43 -11.58
N PHE A 29 -18.46 8.03 -10.46
CA PHE A 29 -18.44 7.37 -9.16
C PHE A 29 -19.65 6.43 -9.00
N GLY A 30 -19.41 5.20 -8.55
CA GLY A 30 -20.47 4.28 -8.15
C GLY A 30 -19.99 2.86 -7.89
N VAL A 31 -20.67 2.19 -6.96
CA VAL A 31 -20.53 0.75 -6.69
C VAL A 31 -21.55 0.03 -7.57
N SER A 32 -21.08 -0.83 -8.48
CA SER A 32 -21.93 -1.62 -9.37
C SER A 32 -22.47 -2.88 -8.69
N ASP A 33 -21.67 -3.50 -7.82
CA ASP A 33 -22.02 -4.74 -7.12
C ASP A 33 -21.45 -4.76 -5.69
N ARG A 34 -22.32 -4.50 -4.72
CA ARG A 34 -21.93 -4.43 -3.30
C ARG A 34 -21.49 -5.80 -2.76
N ALA A 35 -22.16 -6.88 -3.16
CA ALA A 35 -21.85 -8.21 -2.66
C ALA A 35 -20.47 -8.68 -3.15
N ARG A 36 -20.14 -8.40 -4.41
CA ARG A 36 -18.80 -8.69 -4.96
C ARG A 36 -17.70 -7.86 -4.29
N LEU A 37 -17.99 -6.60 -3.94
CA LEU A 37 -17.05 -5.77 -3.18
C LEU A 37 -16.75 -6.38 -1.80
N GLU A 38 -17.79 -6.78 -1.07
CA GLU A 38 -17.66 -7.38 0.26
C GLU A 38 -16.89 -8.71 0.19
N ALA A 39 -17.23 -9.57 -0.78
CA ALA A 39 -16.52 -10.82 -1.01
C ALA A 39 -15.03 -10.60 -1.35
N ALA A 40 -14.70 -9.59 -2.16
CA ALA A 40 -13.32 -9.26 -2.50
C ALA A 40 -12.51 -8.89 -1.25
N VAL A 41 -13.07 -8.05 -0.38
CA VAL A 41 -12.41 -7.63 0.88
C VAL A 41 -12.22 -8.78 1.86
N MET A 42 -13.16 -9.73 1.89
CA MET A 42 -13.08 -10.89 2.78
C MET A 42 -12.05 -11.93 2.33
N ARG A 43 -11.77 -12.05 1.03
CA ARG A 43 -10.89 -13.11 0.48
C ARG A 43 -9.50 -13.18 1.14
N PRO A 44 -8.72 -12.08 1.26
CA PRO A 44 -7.42 -12.15 1.94
C PRO A 44 -7.56 -12.43 3.45
N GLN A 45 -8.67 -12.02 4.09
CA GLN A 45 -8.92 -12.35 5.49
C GLN A 45 -9.14 -13.85 5.69
N LEU A 46 -9.91 -14.48 4.78
CA LEU A 46 -10.09 -15.94 4.79
C LEU A 46 -8.75 -16.66 4.62
N ALA A 47 -7.89 -16.21 3.69
CA ALA A 47 -6.56 -16.79 3.53
C ALA A 47 -5.70 -16.65 4.82
N TYR A 48 -5.82 -15.52 5.52
CA TYR A 48 -5.10 -15.31 6.79
C TYR A 48 -5.63 -16.19 7.94
N TYR A 49 -6.95 -16.24 8.14
CA TYR A 49 -7.56 -16.93 9.27
C TYR A 49 -7.70 -18.44 9.05
N ASN A 50 -7.96 -18.87 7.81
CA ASN A 50 -8.29 -20.27 7.50
C ASN A 50 -7.15 -21.00 6.79
N ASP A 51 -6.41 -20.33 5.90
CA ASP A 51 -5.38 -20.97 5.08
C ASP A 51 -3.95 -20.72 5.59
N ASN A 52 -3.82 -20.11 6.77
CA ASN A 52 -2.57 -19.79 7.45
C ASN A 52 -1.59 -18.94 6.61
N GLN A 53 -2.09 -18.14 5.66
CA GLN A 53 -1.25 -17.18 4.94
C GLN A 53 -0.94 -15.98 5.85
N LYS A 54 0.33 -15.83 6.27
CA LYS A 54 0.76 -14.77 7.20
C LYS A 54 1.63 -13.70 6.54
N ASP A 55 2.03 -13.89 5.29
CA ASP A 55 2.83 -12.90 4.58
C ASP A 55 1.96 -11.71 4.13
N VAL A 56 2.32 -10.51 4.59
CA VAL A 56 1.56 -9.27 4.35
C VAL A 56 1.56 -8.91 2.87
N LEU A 57 2.66 -9.18 2.14
CA LEU A 57 2.74 -8.91 0.71
C LEU A 57 1.82 -9.86 -0.06
N SER A 58 1.84 -11.16 0.22
CA SER A 58 0.92 -12.11 -0.42
C SER A 58 -0.54 -11.74 -0.18
N LEU A 59 -0.90 -11.28 1.03
CA LEU A 59 -2.26 -10.81 1.34
C LEU A 59 -2.61 -9.52 0.57
N ALA A 60 -1.66 -8.59 0.42
CA ALA A 60 -1.84 -7.40 -0.41
C ALA A 60 -2.05 -7.76 -1.89
N VAL A 61 -1.31 -8.73 -2.43
CA VAL A 61 -1.50 -9.23 -3.79
C VAL A 61 -2.87 -9.90 -3.96
N GLN A 62 -3.36 -10.61 -2.94
CA GLN A 62 -4.72 -11.14 -2.93
C GLN A 62 -5.80 -10.04 -2.91
N PHE A 63 -5.57 -8.91 -2.24
CA PHE A 63 -6.44 -7.73 -2.41
C PHE A 63 -6.46 -7.27 -3.86
N VAL A 64 -5.30 -7.16 -4.52
CA VAL A 64 -5.24 -6.74 -5.93
C VAL A 64 -6.04 -7.69 -6.82
N SER A 65 -5.79 -9.00 -6.74
CA SER A 65 -6.43 -9.98 -7.61
C SER A 65 -7.94 -10.03 -7.37
N SER A 66 -8.38 -10.09 -6.11
CA SER A 66 -9.80 -10.17 -5.75
C SER A 66 -10.60 -8.94 -6.15
N ILE A 67 -10.06 -7.73 -5.98
CA ILE A 67 -10.74 -6.49 -6.36
C ILE A 67 -10.80 -6.36 -7.90
N CYS A 68 -9.72 -6.69 -8.60
CA CYS A 68 -9.69 -6.71 -10.06
C CYS A 68 -10.69 -7.71 -10.65
N GLU A 69 -10.81 -8.90 -10.03
CA GLU A 69 -11.79 -9.93 -10.42
C GLU A 69 -13.22 -9.47 -10.13
N ALA A 70 -13.47 -8.90 -8.95
CA ALA A 70 -14.79 -8.48 -8.48
C ALA A 70 -15.41 -7.37 -9.34
N ARG A 71 -14.61 -6.48 -9.95
CA ARG A 71 -15.09 -5.38 -10.81
C ARG A 71 -16.32 -4.65 -10.24
N ALA A 72 -16.29 -4.41 -8.93
CA ALA A 72 -17.45 -4.00 -8.14
C ALA A 72 -17.74 -2.49 -8.20
N PHE A 73 -16.94 -1.73 -8.96
CA PHE A 73 -17.14 -0.31 -9.23
C PHE A 73 -17.49 -0.09 -10.69
N LEU A 74 -18.16 1.03 -10.98
CA LEU A 74 -18.43 1.46 -12.36
C LEU A 74 -17.13 1.72 -13.10
N GLU A 75 -16.21 2.48 -12.49
CA GLU A 75 -14.92 2.83 -13.07
C GLU A 75 -13.77 2.61 -12.07
N SER A 76 -12.53 2.68 -12.57
CA SER A 76 -11.30 2.69 -11.76
C SER A 76 -11.04 1.43 -10.90
N ASN A 77 -11.59 0.28 -11.26
CA ASN A 77 -11.40 -0.98 -10.51
C ASN A 77 -9.91 -1.33 -10.29
N LYS A 78 -9.07 -1.29 -11.33
CA LYS A 78 -7.63 -1.62 -11.23
C LYS A 78 -6.85 -0.62 -10.36
N ARG A 79 -7.13 0.68 -10.53
CA ARG A 79 -6.53 1.76 -9.73
C ARG A 79 -6.90 1.62 -8.25
N THR A 80 -8.17 1.28 -8.00
CA THR A 80 -8.70 0.99 -6.66
C THR A 80 -8.00 -0.22 -6.05
N ALA A 81 -7.87 -1.32 -6.81
CA ALA A 81 -7.24 -2.56 -6.37
C ALA A 81 -5.79 -2.33 -5.90
N PHE A 82 -4.96 -1.68 -6.72
CA PHE A 82 -3.57 -1.41 -6.37
C PHE A 82 -3.45 -0.46 -5.18
N THR A 83 -4.27 0.59 -5.14
CA THR A 83 -4.22 1.58 -4.05
C THR A 83 -4.71 0.99 -2.74
N ALA A 84 -5.71 0.10 -2.76
CA ALA A 84 -6.16 -0.65 -1.59
C ALA A 84 -5.05 -1.57 -1.07
N ALA A 85 -4.37 -2.31 -1.95
CA ALA A 85 -3.25 -3.15 -1.55
C ALA A 85 -2.10 -2.34 -0.92
N ARG A 86 -1.77 -1.17 -1.48
CA ARG A 86 -0.79 -0.25 -0.90
C ARG A 86 -1.27 0.31 0.46
N ALA A 87 -2.53 0.71 0.59
CA ALA A 87 -3.09 1.20 1.85
C ALA A 87 -3.09 0.12 2.94
N PHE A 88 -3.35 -1.14 2.58
CA PHE A 88 -3.22 -2.28 3.47
C PHE A 88 -1.77 -2.48 3.92
N LEU A 89 -0.80 -2.47 2.99
CA LEU A 89 0.64 -2.54 3.33
C LEU A 89 1.04 -1.42 4.31
N MET A 90 0.65 -0.17 4.02
CA MET A 90 0.95 1.01 4.85
C MET A 90 0.35 0.89 6.25
N SER A 91 -0.87 0.36 6.35
CA SER A 91 -1.53 0.13 7.64
C SER A 91 -0.83 -0.97 8.45
N ASN A 92 -0.03 -1.83 7.80
CA ASN A 92 0.71 -2.93 8.40
C ASN A 92 2.23 -2.71 8.43
N GLY A 93 2.68 -1.46 8.28
CA GLY A 93 4.10 -1.10 8.47
C GLY A 93 4.97 -1.30 7.24
N TYR A 94 4.41 -1.40 6.03
CA TYR A 94 5.15 -1.53 4.78
C TYR A 94 4.71 -0.46 3.76
N ASP A 95 5.56 -0.11 2.81
CA ASP A 95 5.17 0.71 1.67
C ASP A 95 5.84 0.20 0.38
N ILE A 96 5.35 0.66 -0.76
CA ILE A 96 5.84 0.33 -2.10
C ILE A 96 6.70 1.50 -2.61
N ASP A 97 7.93 1.23 -3.05
CA ASP A 97 8.82 2.23 -3.65
C ASP A 97 8.15 2.80 -4.92
N PRO A 98 7.96 4.13 -5.03
CA PRO A 98 7.33 4.77 -6.19
C PRO A 98 8.06 4.52 -7.52
N LYS A 99 9.28 3.96 -7.50
CA LYS A 99 9.96 3.48 -8.72
C LYS A 99 9.17 2.42 -9.47
N VAL A 100 8.24 1.69 -8.83
CA VAL A 100 7.37 0.73 -9.53
C VAL A 100 6.66 1.34 -10.74
N ASP A 101 6.29 2.62 -10.66
CA ASP A 101 5.60 3.34 -11.73
C ASP A 101 6.49 3.62 -12.95
N ARG A 102 7.81 3.48 -12.80
CA ARG A 102 8.82 3.75 -13.84
C ARG A 102 9.31 2.48 -14.54
N ILE A 103 8.95 1.31 -14.03
CA ILE A 103 9.33 0.04 -14.65
C ILE A 103 8.42 -0.21 -15.84
N MET A 104 9.01 -0.31 -17.02
CA MET A 104 8.30 -0.56 -18.27
C MET A 104 8.45 -2.03 -18.69
N ASP A 105 7.43 -2.57 -19.34
CA ASP A 105 7.53 -3.84 -20.06
C ASP A 105 8.21 -3.66 -21.43
N SER A 106 8.32 -4.75 -22.19
CA SER A 106 8.95 -4.75 -23.51
C SER A 106 8.23 -3.89 -24.55
N ASN A 107 6.97 -3.53 -24.31
CA ASN A 107 6.15 -2.72 -25.20
C ASN A 107 6.14 -1.24 -24.79
N GLY A 108 6.86 -0.87 -23.73
CA GLY A 108 6.91 0.50 -23.20
C GLY A 108 5.71 0.86 -22.33
N GLN A 109 4.88 -0.10 -21.93
CA GLN A 109 3.78 0.12 -20.99
C GLN A 109 4.30 -0.04 -19.56
N PRO A 110 3.80 0.73 -18.57
CA PRO A 110 4.16 0.50 -17.17
C PRO A 110 3.82 -0.94 -16.76
N MET A 111 4.82 -1.68 -16.30
CA MET A 111 4.75 -3.11 -15.99
C MET A 111 3.60 -3.43 -15.01
N ILE A 112 3.36 -2.53 -14.05
CA ILE A 112 2.24 -2.61 -13.12
C ILE A 112 0.88 -2.68 -13.83
N ILE A 113 0.67 -1.91 -14.90
CA ILE A 113 -0.58 -1.93 -15.66
C ILE A 113 -0.75 -3.29 -16.36
N SER A 114 0.34 -3.82 -16.93
CA SER A 114 0.35 -5.13 -17.60
C SER A 114 -0.05 -6.25 -16.64
N PHE A 115 0.45 -6.22 -15.40
CA PHE A 115 -0.01 -7.13 -14.34
C PHE A 115 -1.49 -6.92 -13.98
N LEU A 116 -1.93 -5.68 -13.74
CA LEU A 116 -3.33 -5.40 -13.36
C LEU A 116 -4.35 -5.75 -14.47
N GLU A 117 -3.91 -5.80 -15.73
CA GLU A 117 -4.72 -6.23 -16.87
C GLU A 117 -4.95 -7.73 -16.97
N THR A 118 -4.05 -8.50 -16.38
CA THR A 118 -3.95 -9.95 -16.56
C THR A 118 -4.18 -10.72 -15.26
N ILE A 119 -3.98 -10.11 -14.10
CA ILE A 119 -4.07 -10.76 -12.78
C ILE A 119 -5.47 -11.34 -12.48
N ALA A 120 -6.53 -10.74 -13.01
CA ALA A 120 -7.89 -11.26 -12.87
C ALA A 120 -8.20 -12.44 -13.81
N LYS A 121 -7.30 -12.74 -14.76
CA LYS A 121 -7.50 -13.78 -15.78
C LYS A 121 -6.73 -15.06 -15.48
N ASP A 122 -5.66 -14.99 -14.68
CA ASP A 122 -4.77 -16.12 -14.41
C ASP A 122 -4.16 -16.05 -12.99
N PRO A 123 -4.40 -17.04 -12.11
CA PRO A 123 -3.77 -17.13 -10.79
C PRO A 123 -2.23 -17.18 -10.84
N PHE A 124 -1.63 -17.70 -11.90
CA PHE A 124 -0.17 -17.74 -12.06
C PHE A 124 0.42 -16.32 -12.14
N VAL A 125 -0.30 -15.40 -12.78
CA VAL A 125 0.09 -13.98 -12.88
C VAL A 125 0.12 -13.32 -11.50
N ALA A 126 -0.76 -13.71 -10.56
CA ALA A 126 -0.71 -13.17 -9.20
C ALA A 126 0.61 -13.53 -8.50
N ALA A 127 1.08 -14.76 -8.65
CA ALA A 127 2.36 -15.19 -8.08
C ALA A 127 3.56 -14.50 -8.77
N GLU A 128 3.49 -14.24 -10.08
CA GLU A 128 4.50 -13.45 -10.79
C GLU A 128 4.51 -11.99 -10.35
N PHE A 129 3.33 -11.39 -10.20
CA PHE A 129 3.18 -10.03 -9.71
C PHE A 129 3.74 -9.87 -8.31
N GLU A 130 3.49 -10.82 -7.41
CA GLU A 130 4.07 -10.86 -6.07
C GLU A 130 5.60 -10.88 -6.12
N ARG A 131 6.18 -11.81 -6.89
CA ARG A 131 7.64 -11.91 -7.05
C ARG A 131 8.25 -10.64 -7.64
N TRP A 132 7.57 -10.02 -8.59
CA TRP A 132 7.99 -8.77 -9.22
C TRP A 132 7.89 -7.57 -8.27
N LEU A 133 6.85 -7.51 -7.44
CA LEU A 133 6.58 -6.40 -6.53
C LEU A 133 7.46 -6.47 -5.27
N ALA A 134 7.80 -7.67 -4.79
CA ALA A 134 8.59 -7.92 -3.59
C ALA A 134 9.84 -7.02 -3.40
N PRO A 135 10.73 -6.83 -4.39
CA PRO A 135 11.91 -5.97 -4.24
C PRO A 135 11.59 -4.48 -4.04
N PHE A 136 10.36 -4.05 -4.31
CA PHE A 136 9.91 -2.67 -4.12
C PHE A 136 9.17 -2.46 -2.80
N VAL A 137 8.89 -3.52 -2.04
CA VAL A 137 8.19 -3.41 -0.76
C VAL A 137 9.22 -3.27 0.35
N PHE A 138 9.10 -2.23 1.16
CA PHE A 138 10.04 -1.93 2.24
C PHE A 138 9.29 -1.67 3.55
N PRO A 139 9.87 -2.05 4.70
CA PRO A 139 9.29 -1.73 5.99
C PRO A 139 9.38 -0.23 6.27
N LEU A 140 8.28 0.35 6.72
CA LEU A 140 8.27 1.67 7.33
C LEU A 140 8.98 1.56 8.68
N LYS A 141 10.13 2.25 8.84
CA LYS A 141 10.78 2.35 10.16
C LYS A 141 9.74 2.83 11.17
N ASN A 142 9.70 2.17 12.34
CA ASN A 142 8.74 2.42 13.41
C ASN A 142 8.39 3.91 13.50
N ARG A 143 7.09 4.20 13.50
CA ARG A 143 6.51 5.51 13.82
C ARG A 143 6.80 5.79 15.31
N GLY A 144 8.08 5.93 15.65
CA GLY A 144 8.56 6.21 16.98
C GLY A 144 8.06 7.59 17.36
N LEU A 145 7.21 7.60 18.37
CA LEU A 145 7.10 8.71 19.30
C LEU A 145 8.51 9.03 19.80
N GLU A 146 9.23 9.89 19.09
CA GLU A 146 10.22 10.73 19.75
C GLU A 146 9.43 11.69 20.62
N SER A 147 9.18 11.26 21.86
CA SER A 147 8.87 12.15 22.95
C SER A 147 9.97 13.21 22.99
N SER A 148 9.65 14.41 22.51
CA SER A 148 10.48 15.59 22.66
C SER A 148 10.45 15.99 24.14
N GLY A 149 11.23 15.26 24.92
CA GLY A 149 11.57 15.56 26.29
C GLY A 149 13.09 15.56 26.39
N GLU A 150 13.69 16.72 26.12
CA GLU A 150 14.92 17.15 26.76
C GLU A 150 15.07 18.67 26.56
N GLY A 151 14.67 19.40 27.60
CA GLY A 151 15.20 20.73 27.87
C GLY A 151 16.54 20.61 28.59
N GLY A 152 17.42 21.58 28.32
CA GLY A 152 18.79 21.69 28.84
C GLY A 152 19.78 21.48 27.68
N GLU A 153 20.61 22.44 27.27
CA GLU A 153 21.32 23.46 28.03
C GLU A 153 21.84 24.50 27.01
N LEU A 154 21.49 25.78 27.17
CA LEU A 154 22.08 26.88 26.39
C LEU A 154 23.42 27.23 27.03
N THR A 155 24.49 26.56 26.59
CA THR A 155 25.86 26.94 26.96
C THR A 155 26.25 28.22 26.22
N LEU A 156 26.19 29.34 26.94
CA LEU A 156 26.75 30.62 26.54
C LEU A 156 28.27 30.47 26.40
N ALA A 157 28.77 30.40 25.17
CA ALA A 157 30.20 30.48 24.90
C ALA A 157 30.72 31.90 25.17
N THR A 158 31.38 32.08 26.30
CA THR A 158 32.26 33.22 26.56
C THR A 158 33.53 33.05 25.71
N SER A 159 33.68 33.81 24.63
CA SER A 159 34.97 33.98 23.95
C SER A 159 35.75 35.10 24.64
N ASN A 160 36.83 34.77 25.35
CA ASN A 160 37.78 35.75 25.87
C ASN A 160 39.22 35.32 25.61
N GLY A 161 39.98 36.21 24.97
CA GLY A 161 41.45 36.20 24.88
C GLY A 161 42.03 35.32 23.76
N VAL A 162 43.11 35.65 23.06
CA VAL A 162 44.26 36.53 23.32
C VAL A 162 44.90 36.77 21.92
N LYS A 163 45.40 37.95 21.52
CA LYS A 163 46.77 38.42 21.78
C LYS A 163 46.99 39.84 21.23
N LYS A 164 47.45 40.74 22.10
CA LYS A 164 48.37 41.84 21.76
C LYS A 164 49.78 41.35 22.07
N THR A 165 50.73 41.57 21.16
CA THR A 165 52.15 41.70 21.48
C THR A 165 52.81 42.65 20.49
N ALA A 166 53.47 43.67 21.07
CA ALA A 166 54.51 44.55 20.55
C ALA A 166 54.21 45.37 19.27
#